data_AF-A0A6C0UUI5-F1
#
_entry.id   AF-A0A6C0UUI5-F1
#
_cell.length_a   1.000
_cell.length_b   1.000
_cell.length_c   1.000
_cell.angle_alpha   90.00
_cell.angle_beta   90.00
_cell.angle_gamma   90.00
#
_symmetry.space_group_name_H-M   'P 1'
#
loop_
_entity.id
_entity.type
_entity.pdbx_description
1 polymer ?
#
loop_
_entity_poly.entity_id
_entity_poly.type
_entity_poly.pdbx_seq_one_letter_code
_entity_poly.pdbx_strand_id
1 'polypeptide(L)'
;MRGSTLLVAVLVVLAGCAAPVSPGTDGTTATTATSAASPPTTDSATESPAATATPTTSPPSTTATVTPTAAPTESPTPEPTTAFTPAPGYGPWGSEPVVVAVEAPDDGRDYAALVSEATAFWEGNDSRYLEYEIDYEVDADARDPDLVVRFTDDIPECSGLDDAAGCAPYLTDAWQIDRPETVYVRTGYGDDSTVDIVAHELGHTLGLAHGDEPAELMNATGILYTLPRTNATEKAFPWDDPNFTVHIDDTNASDPVAAREQVRHALDYFEGGAPGMPDNLSYTYVDDPADAEVRISFADSSPCAAGAASCAIAGGYDPDGDGSLETYGSYRVVLVDLDTEAVGWHVGYWTAHYLGAEADDDKPEPFRNATYGERRSEWWA
;
A
#
# COMPACT_ATOMS: atom_id res chain seq x y z
N MET A 1 29.82 60.65 -17.21
CA MET A 1 29.21 60.66 -15.86
C MET A 1 27.98 59.76 -15.92
N ARG A 2 27.76 58.72 -15.11
CA ARG A 2 28.60 57.90 -14.19
C ARG A 2 28.24 56.43 -14.54
N GLY A 3 29.02 55.37 -14.29
CA GLY A 3 30.33 55.29 -13.65
C GLY A 3 30.43 54.07 -12.72
N SER A 4 30.71 52.89 -13.27
CA SER A 4 31.04 51.62 -12.57
C SER A 4 29.92 51.02 -11.68
N THR A 5 29.93 49.72 -11.31
CA THR A 5 31.04 48.74 -11.29
C THR A 5 30.56 47.32 -11.66
N LEU A 6 31.42 46.52 -12.29
CA LEU A 6 31.21 45.08 -12.46
C LEU A 6 31.44 44.35 -11.12
N LEU A 7 30.64 43.33 -10.80
CA LEU A 7 31.03 42.32 -9.81
C LEU A 7 30.39 40.98 -10.17
N VAL A 8 31.21 40.08 -10.71
CA VAL A 8 30.86 38.67 -10.91
C VAL A 8 31.28 37.91 -9.66
N ALA A 9 30.34 37.21 -9.03
CA ALA A 9 30.62 36.21 -8.01
C ALA A 9 30.01 34.89 -8.47
N VAL A 10 30.86 33.90 -8.73
CA VAL A 10 30.41 32.51 -8.95
C VAL A 10 30.16 31.88 -7.59
N LEU A 11 29.02 31.22 -7.44
CA LEU A 11 28.77 30.34 -6.30
C LEU A 11 27.89 29.18 -6.77
N VAL A 12 28.50 28.00 -6.87
CA VAL A 12 27.79 26.73 -7.06
C VAL A 12 27.36 26.27 -5.67
N VAL A 13 26.06 26.01 -5.49
CA VAL A 13 25.54 25.28 -4.34
C VAL A 13 24.58 24.23 -4.86
N LEU A 14 24.90 22.96 -4.61
CA LEU A 14 23.94 21.87 -4.69
C LEU A 14 23.02 21.98 -3.47
N ALA A 15 21.74 22.22 -3.73
CA ALA A 15 20.64 21.91 -2.84
C ALA A 15 19.55 21.30 -3.73
N GLY A 16 18.95 20.16 -3.42
CA GLY A 16 18.75 19.63 -2.07
C GLY A 16 17.28 19.86 -1.68
N CYS A 17 16.38 19.40 -2.54
CA CYS A 17 14.94 19.52 -2.35
C CYS A 17 14.46 18.50 -1.32
N ALA A 18 14.73 18.77 -0.05
CA ALA A 18 14.02 18.11 1.04
C ALA A 18 12.54 18.53 0.98
N ALA A 19 11.71 17.70 0.36
CA ALA A 19 10.28 17.75 0.61
C ALA A 19 10.04 17.32 2.08
N PRO A 20 9.26 18.06 2.88
CA PRO A 20 8.88 17.60 4.20
C PRO A 20 7.92 16.42 4.04
N VAL A 21 8.40 15.23 4.37
CA VAL A 21 7.55 14.03 4.45
C VAL A 21 6.70 14.19 5.73
N SER A 22 5.43 14.58 5.57
CA SER A 22 4.42 14.28 6.60
C SER A 22 4.35 12.76 6.76
N PRO A 23 4.07 12.22 7.97
CA PRO A 23 3.88 10.77 8.12
C PRO A 23 2.77 10.31 7.18
N GLY A 24 3.14 9.50 6.18
CA GLY A 24 2.21 8.92 5.23
C GLY A 24 1.42 7.82 5.90
N THR A 25 0.10 7.83 5.75
CA THR A 25 -0.76 6.67 6.04
C THR A 25 -0.63 5.67 4.89
N ASP A 26 0.59 5.16 4.69
CA ASP A 26 0.94 4.23 3.60
C ASP A 26 0.76 2.77 4.07
N GLY A 27 -0.45 2.49 4.55
CA GLY A 27 -1.08 1.18 4.53
C GLY A 27 -2.38 1.29 3.75
N THR A 28 -2.78 0.24 3.04
CA THR A 28 -3.98 0.28 2.18
C THR A 28 -5.18 0.68 3.02
N THR A 29 -5.72 1.87 2.77
CA THR A 29 -6.82 2.42 3.58
C THR A 29 -8.14 1.99 2.98
N ALA A 30 -8.56 0.75 3.27
CA ALA A 30 -9.83 0.19 2.81
C ALA A 30 -11.02 0.69 3.65
N THR A 31 -12.25 0.40 3.20
CA THR A 31 -13.49 0.77 3.90
C THR A 31 -14.57 -0.31 3.79
N THR A 32 -15.19 -0.65 4.91
CA THR A 32 -16.20 -1.73 5.03
C THR A 32 -17.53 -1.16 5.52
N ALA A 33 -18.65 -1.46 4.84
CA ALA A 33 -19.97 -0.88 5.13
C ALA A 33 -20.98 -1.92 5.67
N THR A 34 -21.57 -1.65 6.84
CA THR A 34 -22.47 -2.57 7.55
C THR A 34 -23.84 -1.92 7.80
N SER A 35 -24.94 -2.63 7.49
CA SER A 35 -26.31 -2.10 7.61
C SER A 35 -27.16 -2.83 8.65
N ALA A 36 -27.80 -2.07 9.54
CA ALA A 36 -28.85 -2.60 10.41
C ALA A 36 -30.16 -2.69 9.59
N ALA A 37 -30.57 -3.91 9.30
CA ALA A 37 -31.59 -4.17 8.29
C ALA A 37 -33.02 -3.71 8.68
N SER A 38 -33.74 -3.26 7.66
CA SER A 38 -35.21 -3.28 7.58
C SER A 38 -35.60 -3.77 6.19
N PRO A 39 -36.78 -4.39 5.99
CA PRO A 39 -37.07 -5.16 4.78
C PRO A 39 -37.12 -4.29 3.49
N PRO A 40 -36.66 -4.80 2.33
CA PRO A 40 -36.18 -3.97 1.22
C PRO A 40 -37.20 -3.66 0.11
N THR A 41 -36.86 -2.65 -0.72
CA THR A 41 -37.42 -2.42 -2.06
C THR A 41 -36.34 -1.93 -3.06
N THR A 42 -36.42 -2.38 -4.32
CA THR A 42 -35.50 -2.11 -5.45
C THR A 42 -35.84 -0.79 -6.22
N ASP A 43 -35.14 -0.29 -7.27
CA ASP A 43 -34.33 -0.96 -8.32
C ASP A 43 -33.34 -0.06 -9.15
N SER A 44 -32.32 -0.70 -9.72
CA SER A 44 -31.49 -0.47 -10.94
C SER A 44 -31.17 0.92 -11.59
N ALA A 45 -29.89 1.33 -11.51
CA ALA A 45 -28.82 1.33 -12.56
C ALA A 45 -28.93 2.03 -13.98
N THR A 46 -27.74 2.41 -14.54
CA THR A 46 -27.20 2.04 -15.91
C THR A 46 -26.54 3.13 -16.81
N GLU A 47 -25.26 2.88 -17.18
CA GLU A 47 -24.48 3.19 -18.42
C GLU A 47 -23.86 4.56 -18.85
N SER A 48 -22.85 4.42 -19.71
CA SER A 48 -21.98 5.38 -20.43
C SER A 48 -21.79 4.90 -21.90
N PRO A 49 -21.39 5.74 -22.88
CA PRO A 49 -20.33 5.29 -23.83
C PRO A 49 -19.38 6.38 -24.39
N ALA A 50 -18.35 5.94 -25.15
CA ALA A 50 -17.18 6.71 -25.58
C ALA A 50 -17.03 6.95 -27.11
N ALA A 51 -16.04 7.76 -27.52
CA ALA A 51 -15.49 7.90 -28.89
C ALA A 51 -14.13 8.67 -28.91
N THR A 52 -13.43 8.81 -30.05
CA THR A 52 -12.44 7.86 -30.63
C THR A 52 -11.90 8.37 -31.99
N ALA A 53 -10.62 8.76 -32.13
CA ALA A 53 -9.89 8.89 -33.43
C ALA A 53 -8.38 9.30 -33.36
N THR A 54 -7.58 8.75 -34.29
CA THR A 54 -6.17 9.08 -34.67
C THR A 54 -6.15 9.86 -36.02
N PRO A 55 -5.06 10.01 -36.86
CA PRO A 55 -3.58 9.79 -36.75
C PRO A 55 -2.69 10.93 -37.37
N THR A 56 -1.35 10.72 -37.50
CA THR A 56 -0.54 10.68 -38.77
C THR A 56 0.80 11.50 -38.87
N THR A 57 1.86 10.82 -39.35
CA THR A 57 3.05 11.29 -40.16
C THR A 57 4.29 12.02 -39.58
N SER A 58 5.46 11.39 -39.79
CA SER A 58 6.84 11.96 -39.96
C SER A 58 7.08 12.40 -41.44
N PRO A 59 8.30 12.67 -42.01
CA PRO A 59 9.72 12.50 -41.60
C PRO A 59 10.50 13.88 -41.71
N PRO A 60 11.83 14.05 -42.00
CA PRO A 60 12.97 13.14 -42.23
C PRO A 60 14.31 13.52 -41.51
N SER A 61 15.44 12.95 -41.98
CA SER A 61 16.79 12.97 -41.39
C SER A 61 17.85 13.84 -42.11
N THR A 62 19.06 13.97 -41.54
CA THR A 62 20.31 14.24 -42.29
C THR A 62 21.55 13.67 -41.56
N THR A 63 22.62 13.42 -42.33
CA THR A 63 23.87 12.76 -41.88
C THR A 63 25.07 13.72 -41.91
N ALA A 64 26.07 13.51 -41.05
CA ALA A 64 27.40 14.13 -41.12
C ALA A 64 28.52 13.08 -40.95
N THR A 65 29.79 13.42 -41.24
CA THR A 65 30.84 12.42 -41.54
C THR A 65 32.26 12.85 -41.10
N VAL A 66 33.11 11.85 -40.83
CA VAL A 66 34.46 11.85 -40.23
C VAL A 66 35.49 12.93 -40.64
N THR A 67 36.48 13.16 -39.77
CA THR A 67 37.95 13.25 -40.08
C THR A 67 38.78 13.10 -38.76
N PRO A 68 40.13 12.90 -38.77
CA PRO A 68 40.77 11.94 -37.84
C PRO A 68 42.04 12.41 -37.10
N THR A 69 42.74 11.45 -36.48
CA THR A 69 44.19 11.41 -36.18
C THR A 69 44.72 12.09 -34.90
N ALA A 70 45.13 11.24 -33.95
CA ALA A 70 46.47 11.27 -33.34
C ALA A 70 46.82 9.89 -32.75
N ALA A 71 48.10 9.52 -32.75
CA ALA A 71 48.64 8.36 -32.03
C ALA A 71 49.97 8.75 -31.37
N PRO A 72 50.24 8.26 -30.15
CA PRO A 72 51.60 7.81 -29.87
C PRO A 72 51.72 6.60 -28.92
N THR A 73 52.64 5.70 -29.28
CA THR A 73 53.57 4.96 -28.40
C THR A 73 53.03 3.89 -27.45
N GLU A 74 53.70 2.73 -27.51
CA GLU A 74 53.43 1.50 -26.75
C GLU A 74 53.91 1.59 -25.29
N SER A 75 53.26 0.81 -24.42
CA SER A 75 53.68 0.46 -23.05
C SER A 75 53.42 -1.06 -22.86
N PRO A 76 54.08 -1.77 -21.93
CA PRO A 76 54.26 -3.21 -22.05
C PRO A 76 52.98 -4.02 -21.85
N THR A 77 52.85 -5.07 -22.66
CA THR A 77 51.75 -6.05 -22.66
C THR A 77 51.62 -6.77 -21.31
N PRO A 78 50.49 -6.63 -20.58
CA PRO A 78 50.10 -7.61 -19.57
C PRO A 78 49.69 -8.92 -20.27
N GLU A 79 49.74 -10.05 -19.55
CA GLU A 79 49.14 -11.28 -20.06
C GLU A 79 47.63 -11.08 -20.31
N PRO A 80 47.06 -11.66 -21.38
CA PRO A 80 45.66 -11.47 -21.69
C PRO A 80 44.79 -12.25 -20.72
N THR A 81 44.35 -11.59 -19.64
CA THR A 81 43.01 -11.85 -19.13
C THR A 81 42.05 -11.73 -20.32
N THR A 82 41.40 -12.83 -20.69
CA THR A 82 40.34 -12.80 -21.69
C THR A 82 39.16 -12.03 -21.12
N ALA A 83 39.16 -10.71 -21.33
CA ALA A 83 37.99 -9.88 -21.17
C ALA A 83 36.90 -10.43 -22.08
N PHE A 84 35.93 -11.13 -21.49
CA PHE A 84 34.74 -11.59 -22.20
C PHE A 84 33.93 -10.35 -22.55
N THR A 85 34.16 -9.81 -23.75
CA THR A 85 33.25 -8.82 -24.32
C THR A 85 31.94 -9.56 -24.58
N PRO A 86 30.81 -9.20 -23.94
CA PRO A 86 29.54 -9.85 -24.22
C PRO A 86 29.26 -9.76 -25.72
N ALA A 87 28.68 -10.83 -26.28
CA ALA A 87 28.38 -10.84 -27.70
C ALA A 87 27.33 -9.75 -28.01
N PRO A 88 27.39 -9.05 -29.17
CA PRO A 88 26.44 -7.98 -29.45
C PRO A 88 25.00 -8.51 -29.49
N GLY A 89 24.14 -7.99 -28.61
CA GLY A 89 22.78 -8.49 -28.38
C GLY A 89 22.61 -9.29 -27.08
N TYR A 90 23.64 -9.37 -26.24
CA TYR A 90 23.60 -10.00 -24.92
C TYR A 90 24.00 -9.01 -23.82
N GLY A 91 23.35 -9.11 -22.66
CA GLY A 91 23.47 -8.17 -21.54
C GLY A 91 24.74 -8.31 -20.69
N PRO A 92 24.75 -7.76 -19.46
CA PRO A 92 25.92 -7.83 -18.56
C PRO A 92 26.30 -9.28 -18.21
N TRP A 93 25.33 -10.20 -18.20
CA TRP A 93 25.54 -11.61 -17.89
C TRP A 93 26.18 -12.44 -19.02
N GLY A 94 26.03 -12.02 -20.28
CA GLY A 94 26.48 -12.77 -21.45
C GLY A 94 25.37 -13.61 -22.08
N SER A 95 25.74 -14.73 -22.71
CA SER A 95 24.87 -15.57 -23.55
C SER A 95 24.79 -17.04 -23.08
N GLU A 96 25.00 -17.26 -21.79
CA GLU A 96 24.75 -18.54 -21.11
C GLU A 96 23.69 -18.25 -20.02
N PRO A 97 22.75 -19.16 -19.73
CA PRO A 97 21.69 -18.90 -18.76
C PRO A 97 22.25 -18.56 -17.38
N VAL A 98 21.63 -17.57 -16.72
CA VAL A 98 22.07 -17.10 -15.40
C VAL A 98 21.58 -18.08 -14.33
N VAL A 99 22.51 -18.78 -13.69
CA VAL A 99 22.18 -19.79 -12.67
C VAL A 99 21.81 -19.08 -11.36
N VAL A 100 20.57 -19.28 -10.89
CA VAL A 100 20.02 -18.64 -9.69
C VAL A 100 19.82 -19.66 -8.57
N ALA A 101 20.58 -19.50 -7.49
CA ALA A 101 20.34 -20.19 -6.22
C ALA A 101 19.37 -19.40 -5.33
N VAL A 102 18.72 -20.10 -4.39
CA VAL A 102 17.70 -19.51 -3.51
C VAL A 102 18.03 -19.84 -2.04
N GLU A 103 18.39 -18.82 -1.26
CA GLU A 103 18.57 -18.92 0.18
C GLU A 103 17.32 -18.38 0.88
N ALA A 104 16.54 -19.26 1.54
CA ALA A 104 15.27 -18.89 2.15
C ALA A 104 15.02 -19.56 3.53
N PRO A 105 14.06 -19.05 4.33
CA PRO A 105 13.63 -19.71 5.57
C PRO A 105 13.00 -21.10 5.34
N ASP A 106 13.19 -22.02 6.30
CA ASP A 106 12.49 -23.32 6.37
C ASP A 106 11.09 -23.14 6.99
N ASP A 107 10.24 -22.33 6.34
CA ASP A 107 8.86 -22.05 6.75
C ASP A 107 7.80 -22.89 6.00
N GLY A 108 8.21 -23.56 4.91
CA GLY A 108 7.36 -24.40 4.06
C GLY A 108 6.80 -23.72 2.80
N ARG A 109 7.17 -22.46 2.53
CA ARG A 109 6.80 -21.71 1.31
C ARG A 109 7.74 -22.04 0.15
N ASP A 110 7.19 -22.12 -1.07
CA ASP A 110 7.96 -22.47 -2.27
C ASP A 110 8.62 -21.21 -2.89
N TYR A 111 9.62 -20.66 -2.20
CA TYR A 111 10.39 -19.50 -2.68
C TYR A 111 11.06 -19.75 -4.03
N ALA A 112 11.39 -20.99 -4.38
CA ALA A 112 11.98 -21.33 -5.67
C ALA A 112 10.98 -21.15 -6.82
N ALA A 113 9.70 -21.49 -6.61
CA ALA A 113 8.63 -21.20 -7.57
C ALA A 113 8.44 -19.68 -7.78
N LEU A 114 8.45 -18.88 -6.70
CA LEU A 114 8.31 -17.42 -6.78
C LEU A 114 9.47 -16.76 -7.56
N VAL A 115 10.71 -17.21 -7.30
CA VAL A 115 11.88 -16.77 -8.07
C VAL A 115 11.78 -17.19 -9.55
N SER A 116 11.28 -18.40 -9.82
CA SER A 116 11.08 -18.89 -11.20
C SER A 116 10.02 -18.09 -11.98
N GLU A 117 8.99 -17.57 -11.31
CA GLU A 117 7.99 -16.70 -11.93
C GLU A 117 8.57 -15.31 -12.23
N ALA A 118 9.37 -14.76 -11.31
CA ALA A 118 10.06 -13.48 -11.50
C ALA A 118 11.15 -13.52 -12.59
N THR A 119 11.87 -14.63 -12.76
CA THR A 119 12.80 -14.80 -13.89
C THR A 119 12.03 -14.93 -15.21
N ALA A 120 10.96 -15.73 -15.24
CA ALA A 120 10.13 -15.93 -16.43
C ALA A 120 9.43 -14.64 -16.91
N PHE A 121 9.20 -13.67 -16.02
CA PHE A 121 8.75 -12.33 -16.41
C PHE A 121 9.78 -11.64 -17.33
N TRP A 122 11.07 -11.69 -16.98
CA TRP A 122 12.13 -11.05 -17.78
C TRP A 122 12.40 -11.80 -19.07
N GLU A 123 12.51 -13.13 -19.03
CA GLU A 123 12.62 -13.98 -20.24
C GLU A 123 11.45 -13.74 -21.22
N GLY A 124 10.23 -13.59 -20.69
CA GLY A 124 9.02 -13.38 -21.49
C GLY A 124 8.84 -11.96 -22.05
N ASN A 125 9.65 -10.98 -21.61
CA ASN A 125 9.54 -9.57 -22.01
C ASN A 125 10.87 -8.92 -22.41
N ASP A 126 11.94 -9.71 -22.56
CA ASP A 126 13.31 -9.27 -22.85
C ASP A 126 13.38 -8.22 -23.97
N SER A 127 12.88 -8.58 -25.14
CA SER A 127 12.80 -7.83 -26.39
C SER A 127 11.82 -6.64 -26.36
N ARG A 128 11.18 -6.37 -25.22
CA ARG A 128 10.33 -5.20 -24.97
C ARG A 128 10.99 -4.18 -24.03
N TYR A 129 11.70 -4.63 -23.00
CA TYR A 129 12.24 -3.77 -21.94
C TYR A 129 13.78 -3.70 -21.91
N LEU A 130 14.46 -4.70 -22.49
CA LEU A 130 15.91 -4.80 -22.59
C LEU A 130 16.35 -4.60 -24.05
N GLU A 131 17.61 -4.22 -24.29
CA GLU A 131 18.19 -4.18 -25.64
C GLU A 131 18.85 -5.52 -26.05
N TYR A 132 18.59 -6.60 -25.30
CA TYR A 132 19.27 -7.89 -25.39
C TYR A 132 18.39 -9.07 -24.94
N GLU A 133 18.78 -10.29 -25.30
CA GLU A 133 18.15 -11.55 -24.87
C GLU A 133 18.66 -11.98 -23.47
N ILE A 134 17.80 -12.58 -22.64
CA ILE A 134 18.17 -13.13 -21.31
C ILE A 134 17.48 -14.48 -21.05
N ASP A 135 18.24 -15.44 -20.53
CA ASP A 135 17.78 -16.77 -20.06
C ASP A 135 18.23 -16.97 -18.59
N TYR A 136 17.45 -17.67 -17.78
CA TYR A 136 17.78 -18.04 -16.39
C TYR A 136 17.72 -19.57 -16.16
N GLU A 137 18.49 -20.07 -15.20
CA GLU A 137 18.36 -21.45 -14.69
C GLU A 137 18.22 -21.42 -13.16
N VAL A 138 16.97 -21.50 -12.66
CA VAL A 138 16.69 -21.53 -11.21
C VAL A 138 16.92 -22.95 -10.66
N ASP A 139 18.05 -23.13 -9.97
CA ASP A 139 18.37 -24.31 -9.17
C ASP A 139 18.70 -23.86 -7.74
N ALA A 140 17.73 -24.01 -6.84
CA ALA A 140 17.83 -23.54 -5.47
C ALA A 140 19.04 -24.12 -4.70
N ASP A 141 19.49 -25.34 -5.04
CA ASP A 141 20.62 -26.05 -4.44
C ASP A 141 21.94 -25.84 -5.23
N ALA A 142 21.98 -24.90 -6.20
CA ALA A 142 23.15 -24.67 -7.06
C ALA A 142 24.41 -24.31 -6.26
N ARG A 143 25.53 -24.95 -6.62
CA ARG A 143 26.80 -24.87 -5.86
C ARG A 143 27.75 -23.78 -6.32
N ASP A 144 27.66 -23.43 -7.60
CA ASP A 144 28.50 -22.43 -8.26
C ASP A 144 27.58 -21.48 -9.06
N PRO A 145 26.59 -20.80 -8.44
CA PRO A 145 25.61 -19.97 -9.14
C PRO A 145 26.19 -18.63 -9.61
N ASP A 146 25.48 -17.98 -10.54
CA ASP A 146 25.71 -16.60 -10.96
C ASP A 146 25.08 -15.59 -9.98
N LEU A 147 23.87 -15.90 -9.52
CA LEU A 147 23.06 -15.11 -8.60
C LEU A 147 22.58 -15.94 -7.40
N VAL A 148 22.48 -15.32 -6.23
CA VAL A 148 21.75 -15.82 -5.06
C VAL A 148 20.61 -14.86 -4.74
N VAL A 149 19.37 -15.33 -4.78
CA VAL A 149 18.23 -14.61 -4.18
C VAL A 149 18.13 -15.04 -2.72
N ARG A 150 18.36 -14.11 -1.80
CA ARG A 150 18.38 -14.33 -0.34
C ARG A 150 17.19 -13.65 0.33
N PHE A 151 16.28 -14.46 0.85
CA PHE A 151 15.14 -14.00 1.65
C PHE A 151 15.54 -13.80 3.11
N THR A 152 15.25 -12.62 3.66
CA THR A 152 15.71 -12.17 5.00
C THR A 152 14.70 -11.23 5.68
N ASP A 153 14.67 -11.19 7.01
CA ASP A 153 13.78 -10.28 7.75
C ASP A 153 14.28 -8.82 7.73
N ASP A 154 15.62 -8.66 7.73
CA ASP A 154 16.35 -7.40 7.66
C ASP A 154 17.15 -7.33 6.35
N ILE A 155 16.95 -6.26 5.57
CA ILE A 155 17.74 -5.95 4.36
C ILE A 155 19.05 -5.24 4.77
N PRO A 156 20.23 -5.58 4.20
CA PRO A 156 21.47 -4.82 4.42
C PRO A 156 21.36 -3.37 3.93
N GLU A 157 22.30 -2.50 4.34
CA GLU A 157 22.29 -1.08 3.95
C GLU A 157 22.20 -0.90 2.42
N CYS A 158 21.04 -0.47 1.95
CA CYS A 158 20.73 -0.31 0.54
C CYS A 158 20.64 1.17 0.17
N SER A 159 21.78 1.77 -0.20
CA SER A 159 21.89 3.19 -0.57
C SER A 159 21.34 4.17 0.49
N GLY A 160 21.45 3.81 1.77
CA GLY A 160 20.94 4.59 2.90
C GLY A 160 19.43 4.55 3.13
N LEU A 161 18.72 3.52 2.62
CA LEU A 161 17.32 3.24 2.96
C LEU A 161 17.23 2.23 4.11
N ASP A 162 16.50 2.58 5.17
CA ASP A 162 16.33 1.72 6.37
C ASP A 162 15.15 0.72 6.23
N ASP A 163 14.15 1.02 5.38
CA ASP A 163 12.89 0.27 5.24
C ASP A 163 12.71 -0.41 3.86
N ALA A 164 13.81 -0.77 3.19
CA ALA A 164 13.76 -1.38 1.86
C ALA A 164 13.03 -2.75 1.84
N ALA A 165 12.30 -3.03 0.76
CA ALA A 165 11.65 -4.33 0.53
C ALA A 165 12.56 -5.35 -0.18
N GLY A 166 13.57 -4.87 -0.92
CA GLY A 166 14.64 -5.65 -1.53
C GLY A 166 15.92 -4.83 -1.66
N CYS A 167 16.98 -5.45 -2.18
CA CYS A 167 18.20 -4.76 -2.62
C CYS A 167 19.05 -5.62 -3.56
N ALA A 168 19.36 -5.12 -4.74
CA ALA A 168 20.23 -5.76 -5.74
C ALA A 168 21.39 -4.86 -6.22
N PRO A 169 22.48 -5.46 -6.74
CA PRO A 169 23.53 -4.73 -7.44
C PRO A 169 23.00 -4.17 -8.77
N TYR A 170 23.27 -2.88 -9.02
CA TYR A 170 22.96 -2.23 -10.30
C TYR A 170 24.06 -2.54 -11.34
N LEU A 171 23.77 -3.43 -12.30
CA LEU A 171 24.74 -4.01 -13.22
C LEU A 171 24.46 -3.58 -14.68
N THR A 172 25.26 -2.66 -15.23
CA THR A 172 25.20 -2.29 -16.65
C THR A 172 26.21 -3.04 -17.52
N ASP A 173 27.27 -3.57 -16.92
CA ASP A 173 28.39 -4.17 -17.63
C ASP A 173 28.94 -5.44 -16.97
N ALA A 174 29.36 -6.41 -17.80
CA ALA A 174 29.97 -7.68 -17.39
C ALA A 174 31.22 -7.57 -16.50
N TRP A 175 31.89 -6.40 -16.44
CA TRP A 175 33.07 -6.17 -15.59
C TRP A 175 32.72 -5.83 -14.14
N GLN A 176 31.45 -5.54 -13.84
CA GLN A 176 31.00 -5.25 -12.47
C GLN A 176 30.76 -6.52 -11.64
N ILE A 177 30.48 -7.65 -12.30
CA ILE A 177 29.95 -8.87 -11.69
C ILE A 177 31.04 -9.63 -10.92
N ASP A 178 30.90 -9.76 -9.60
CA ASP A 178 31.72 -10.64 -8.74
C ASP A 178 30.87 -11.82 -8.24
N ARG A 179 31.04 -12.99 -8.87
CA ARG A 179 30.12 -14.14 -8.70
C ARG A 179 30.34 -14.90 -7.38
N PRO A 180 29.28 -15.32 -6.68
CA PRO A 180 27.86 -15.04 -6.96
C PRO A 180 27.45 -13.65 -6.47
N GLU A 181 26.74 -12.92 -7.32
CA GLU A 181 26.07 -11.68 -6.90
C GLU A 181 24.87 -12.03 -5.99
N THR A 182 24.52 -11.14 -5.06
CA THR A 182 23.38 -11.37 -4.15
C THR A 182 22.27 -10.34 -4.35
N VAL A 183 21.05 -10.83 -4.57
CA VAL A 183 19.81 -10.08 -4.44
C VAL A 183 19.22 -10.37 -3.06
N TYR A 184 18.94 -9.35 -2.27
CA TYR A 184 18.24 -9.47 -0.99
C TYR A 184 16.75 -9.17 -1.19
N VAL A 185 15.88 -9.98 -0.60
CA VAL A 185 14.42 -9.78 -0.64
C VAL A 185 13.86 -9.96 0.77
N ARG A 186 12.92 -9.09 1.17
CA ARG A 186 12.39 -9.10 2.53
C ARG A 186 11.29 -10.15 2.69
N THR A 187 11.31 -10.86 3.82
CA THR A 187 10.26 -11.80 4.22
C THR A 187 8.96 -11.07 4.60
N GLY A 188 7.87 -11.83 4.79
CA GLY A 188 6.61 -11.29 5.29
C GLY A 188 5.67 -10.68 4.24
N TYR A 189 6.08 -10.61 2.97
CA TYR A 189 5.21 -10.27 1.84
C TYR A 189 4.47 -11.49 1.28
N GLY A 190 3.26 -11.27 0.75
CA GLY A 190 2.45 -12.27 0.03
C GLY A 190 3.10 -12.72 -1.29
N ASP A 191 2.58 -13.77 -1.92
CA ASP A 191 3.22 -14.40 -3.09
C ASP A 191 3.38 -13.43 -4.27
N ASP A 192 2.30 -12.82 -4.76
CA ASP A 192 2.32 -11.83 -5.85
C ASP A 192 3.33 -10.70 -5.58
N SER A 193 3.26 -10.06 -4.39
CA SER A 193 4.19 -8.99 -4.01
C SER A 193 5.63 -9.47 -3.81
N THR A 194 5.86 -10.76 -3.52
CA THR A 194 7.20 -11.33 -3.45
C THR A 194 7.77 -11.54 -4.86
N VAL A 195 6.93 -11.96 -5.81
CA VAL A 195 7.30 -12.04 -7.25
C VAL A 195 7.63 -10.64 -7.79
N ASP A 196 6.82 -9.63 -7.49
CA ASP A 196 7.07 -8.25 -7.91
C ASP A 196 8.40 -7.70 -7.34
N ILE A 197 8.71 -7.94 -6.06
CA ILE A 197 10.01 -7.52 -5.49
C ILE A 197 11.16 -8.25 -6.18
N VAL A 198 11.11 -9.59 -6.33
CA VAL A 198 12.18 -10.33 -7.01
C VAL A 198 12.35 -9.85 -8.45
N ALA A 199 11.27 -9.58 -9.18
CA ALA A 199 11.32 -9.08 -10.55
C ALA A 199 11.90 -7.65 -10.62
N HIS A 200 11.54 -6.76 -9.71
CA HIS A 200 12.13 -5.41 -9.59
C HIS A 200 13.64 -5.49 -9.38
N GLU A 201 14.08 -6.26 -8.39
CA GLU A 201 15.49 -6.38 -8.02
C GLU A 201 16.31 -7.07 -9.13
N LEU A 202 15.75 -8.06 -9.82
CA LEU A 202 16.36 -8.63 -11.04
C LEU A 202 16.51 -7.58 -12.14
N GLY A 203 15.58 -6.61 -12.25
CA GLY A 203 15.71 -5.46 -13.17
C GLY A 203 16.98 -4.64 -12.93
N HIS A 204 17.40 -4.44 -11.68
CA HIS A 204 18.69 -3.79 -11.36
C HIS A 204 19.90 -4.65 -11.78
N THR A 205 19.82 -5.98 -11.65
CA THR A 205 20.83 -6.90 -12.20
C THR A 205 20.87 -6.94 -13.74
N LEU A 206 19.87 -6.33 -14.39
CA LEU A 206 19.73 -6.13 -15.83
C LEU A 206 19.96 -4.66 -16.25
N GLY A 207 20.49 -3.83 -15.35
CA GLY A 207 20.89 -2.44 -15.64
C GLY A 207 19.75 -1.42 -15.76
N LEU A 208 18.52 -1.81 -15.42
CA LEU A 208 17.37 -0.90 -15.33
C LEU A 208 17.40 -0.12 -14.01
N ALA A 209 17.18 1.19 -14.09
CA ALA A 209 17.10 2.08 -12.94
C ALA A 209 15.64 2.34 -12.53
N HIS A 210 15.47 3.01 -11.38
CA HIS A 210 14.13 3.36 -10.89
C HIS A 210 13.36 4.22 -11.90
N GLY A 211 12.21 3.72 -12.35
CA GLY A 211 11.30 4.37 -13.30
C GLY A 211 11.59 4.12 -14.79
N ASP A 212 12.53 3.23 -15.13
CA ASP A 212 12.64 2.69 -16.49
C ASP A 212 11.47 1.73 -16.80
N GLU A 213 11.23 1.40 -18.08
CA GLU A 213 10.12 0.50 -18.45
C GLU A 213 10.46 -0.96 -18.08
N PRO A 214 9.54 -1.72 -17.44
CA PRO A 214 8.14 -1.39 -17.13
C PRO A 214 8.01 -0.46 -15.92
N ALA A 215 7.48 0.75 -16.15
CA ALA A 215 7.58 1.86 -15.20
C ALA A 215 6.76 1.68 -13.90
N GLU A 216 5.79 0.78 -13.87
CA GLU A 216 5.04 0.43 -12.65
C GLU A 216 5.83 -0.56 -11.77
N LEU A 217 6.51 -1.55 -12.38
CA LEU A 217 7.34 -2.52 -11.67
C LEU A 217 8.64 -1.86 -11.17
N MET A 218 9.36 -1.16 -12.04
CA MET A 218 10.65 -0.55 -11.71
C MET A 218 10.54 0.76 -10.92
N ASN A 219 9.35 1.16 -10.44
CA ASN A 219 9.24 2.39 -9.66
C ASN A 219 9.86 2.23 -8.26
N ALA A 220 10.51 3.28 -7.74
CA ALA A 220 11.11 3.29 -6.39
C ALA A 220 10.08 3.18 -5.25
N THR A 221 8.77 3.18 -5.56
CA THR A 221 7.67 3.01 -4.60
C THR A 221 6.52 2.24 -5.26
N GLY A 222 6.07 1.15 -4.65
CA GLY A 222 4.92 0.36 -5.08
C GLY A 222 3.99 0.05 -3.91
N ILE A 223 2.82 -0.55 -4.20
CA ILE A 223 1.96 -1.14 -3.18
C ILE A 223 2.39 -2.61 -3.05
N LEU A 224 2.72 -3.03 -1.83
CA LEU A 224 3.15 -4.40 -1.53
C LEU A 224 2.29 -4.95 -0.40
N TYR A 225 1.71 -6.13 -0.61
CA TYR A 225 0.83 -6.79 0.33
C TYR A 225 1.58 -7.83 1.16
N THR A 226 1.25 -7.90 2.44
CA THR A 226 1.88 -8.79 3.41
C THR A 226 1.24 -10.17 3.43
N LEU A 227 1.87 -11.14 4.10
CA LEU A 227 1.23 -12.43 4.37
C LEU A 227 -0.08 -12.21 5.18
N PRO A 228 -1.13 -13.03 4.94
CA PRO A 228 -2.43 -12.88 5.59
C PRO A 228 -2.37 -12.75 7.11
N ARG A 229 -3.11 -11.79 7.65
CA ARG A 229 -3.10 -11.43 9.08
C ARG A 229 -4.38 -11.89 9.79
N THR A 230 -4.74 -11.21 10.87
CA THR A 230 -5.97 -11.47 11.62
C THR A 230 -6.85 -10.23 11.54
N ASN A 231 -7.98 -10.40 10.87
CA ASN A 231 -8.95 -9.38 10.56
C ASN A 231 -9.56 -8.80 11.85
N ALA A 232 -9.93 -7.52 11.83
CA ALA A 232 -10.53 -6.80 12.95
C ALA A 232 -11.76 -7.52 13.52
N THR A 233 -12.54 -8.15 12.64
CA THR A 233 -13.74 -8.94 12.94
C THR A 233 -13.46 -10.13 13.87
N GLU A 234 -12.21 -10.61 13.95
CA GLU A 234 -11.76 -11.70 14.82
C GLU A 234 -11.01 -11.20 16.08
N LYS A 235 -10.76 -9.89 16.20
CA LYS A 235 -10.04 -9.31 17.34
C LYS A 235 -10.99 -8.95 18.48
N ALA A 236 -10.63 -9.36 19.70
CA ALA A 236 -11.34 -8.95 20.93
C ALA A 236 -11.26 -7.43 21.21
N PHE A 237 -10.33 -6.72 20.58
CA PHE A 237 -10.31 -5.26 20.48
C PHE A 237 -9.64 -4.86 19.14
N PRO A 238 -10.37 -4.26 18.18
CA PRO A 238 -9.89 -4.04 16.81
C PRO A 238 -9.23 -2.67 16.54
N TRP A 239 -8.73 -1.97 17.56
CA TRP A 239 -8.10 -0.64 17.45
C TRP A 239 -6.69 -0.63 18.03
N ASP A 240 -5.84 0.30 17.59
CA ASP A 240 -4.49 0.46 18.14
C ASP A 240 -4.50 1.03 19.57
N ASP A 241 -5.45 1.91 19.91
CA ASP A 241 -5.64 2.43 21.27
C ASP A 241 -7.12 2.76 21.60
N PRO A 242 -7.48 2.96 22.88
CA PRO A 242 -8.87 3.08 23.34
C PRO A 242 -9.39 4.53 23.45
N ASN A 243 -8.66 5.55 22.98
CA ASN A 243 -9.02 6.96 23.12
C ASN A 243 -9.54 7.49 21.78
N PHE A 244 -10.82 7.89 21.74
CA PHE A 244 -11.51 8.21 20.50
C PHE A 244 -11.80 9.70 20.36
N THR A 245 -11.49 10.26 19.19
CA THR A 245 -11.91 11.58 18.75
C THR A 245 -13.29 11.51 18.07
N VAL A 246 -14.22 12.37 18.49
CA VAL A 246 -15.65 12.27 18.14
C VAL A 246 -16.17 13.56 17.50
N HIS A 247 -16.69 13.46 16.28
CA HIS A 247 -17.41 14.55 15.61
C HIS A 247 -18.89 14.21 15.39
N ILE A 248 -19.77 15.19 15.58
CA ILE A 248 -21.22 15.07 15.38
C ILE A 248 -21.68 16.13 14.39
N ASP A 249 -22.00 15.72 13.16
CA ASP A 249 -22.72 16.54 12.18
C ASP A 249 -24.23 16.38 12.39
N ASP A 250 -24.78 17.21 13.28
CA ASP A 250 -26.20 17.26 13.61
C ASP A 250 -27.00 18.26 12.75
N THR A 251 -26.43 18.73 11.63
CA THR A 251 -27.05 19.75 10.75
C THR A 251 -28.45 19.35 10.27
N ASN A 252 -28.70 18.05 10.08
CA ASN A 252 -29.98 17.49 9.62
C ASN A 252 -30.78 16.81 10.75
N ALA A 253 -30.42 16.97 12.02
CA ALA A 253 -31.15 16.38 13.14
C ALA A 253 -32.44 17.14 13.45
N SER A 254 -33.54 16.41 13.70
CA SER A 254 -34.86 17.00 14.02
C SER A 254 -34.89 17.80 15.33
N ASP A 255 -34.09 17.38 16.32
CA ASP A 255 -33.70 18.20 17.48
C ASP A 255 -32.18 18.04 17.68
N PRO A 256 -31.37 18.99 17.18
CA PRO A 256 -29.90 18.88 17.23
C PRO A 256 -29.34 18.87 18.66
N VAL A 257 -30.00 19.55 19.61
CA VAL A 257 -29.51 19.62 21.00
C VAL A 257 -29.72 18.29 21.71
N ALA A 258 -30.95 17.77 21.67
CA ALA A 258 -31.26 16.48 22.28
C ALA A 258 -30.58 15.31 21.54
N ALA A 259 -30.31 15.43 20.23
CA ALA A 259 -29.51 14.47 19.49
C ALA A 259 -28.06 14.39 20.01
N ARG A 260 -27.41 15.52 20.33
CA ARG A 260 -26.07 15.51 20.96
C ARG A 260 -26.09 14.92 22.36
N GLU A 261 -27.16 15.11 23.14
CA GLU A 261 -27.30 14.52 24.48
C GLU A 261 -27.48 12.99 24.39
N GLN A 262 -28.26 12.51 23.42
CA GLN A 262 -28.41 11.09 23.08
C GLN A 262 -27.09 10.44 22.63
N VAL A 263 -26.30 11.12 21.80
CA VAL A 263 -24.94 10.67 21.43
C VAL A 263 -24.03 10.57 22.65
N ARG A 264 -24.06 11.56 23.55
CA ARG A 264 -23.23 11.52 24.78
C ARG A 264 -23.62 10.35 25.66
N HIS A 265 -24.90 10.19 25.99
CA HIS A 265 -25.36 9.04 26.78
C HIS A 265 -25.00 7.69 26.14
N ALA A 266 -24.94 7.61 24.80
CA ALA A 266 -24.46 6.42 24.11
C ALA A 266 -22.98 6.13 24.36
N LEU A 267 -22.10 7.13 24.35
CA LEU A 267 -20.64 6.97 24.51
C LEU A 267 -20.21 6.96 25.99
N ASP A 268 -20.85 7.78 26.83
CA ASP A 268 -20.71 7.79 28.31
C ASP A 268 -20.97 6.38 28.89
N TYR A 269 -21.87 5.58 28.27
CA TYR A 269 -22.13 4.19 28.66
C TYR A 269 -20.93 3.27 28.46
N PHE A 270 -20.13 3.46 27.40
CA PHE A 270 -18.92 2.68 27.15
C PHE A 270 -17.75 3.17 28.00
N GLU A 271 -17.54 4.49 28.11
CA GLU A 271 -16.56 5.10 29.02
C GLU A 271 -16.83 4.74 30.50
N GLY A 272 -18.10 4.50 30.85
CA GLY A 272 -18.52 3.97 32.16
C GLY A 272 -18.24 2.49 32.42
N GLY A 273 -17.65 1.76 31.47
CA GLY A 273 -17.34 0.33 31.59
C GLY A 273 -18.52 -0.58 31.24
N ALA A 274 -19.04 -0.45 30.02
CA ALA A 274 -20.17 -1.25 29.51
C ALA A 274 -19.94 -2.78 29.67
N PRO A 275 -20.89 -3.56 30.24
CA PRO A 275 -20.69 -4.99 30.47
C PRO A 275 -20.43 -5.78 29.17
N GLY A 276 -19.26 -6.41 29.10
CA GLY A 276 -18.80 -7.18 27.92
C GLY A 276 -17.84 -6.42 27.01
N MET A 277 -17.64 -5.12 27.24
CA MET A 277 -16.79 -4.23 26.43
C MET A 277 -15.44 -3.93 27.14
N PRO A 278 -14.48 -3.29 26.45
CA PRO A 278 -13.30 -2.73 27.11
C PRO A 278 -13.67 -1.70 28.19
N ASP A 279 -12.91 -1.65 29.29
CA ASP A 279 -13.17 -0.84 30.49
C ASP A 279 -12.27 0.40 30.61
N ASN A 280 -11.52 0.73 29.56
CA ASN A 280 -10.49 1.76 29.50
C ASN A 280 -10.68 2.76 28.34
N LEU A 281 -11.90 2.85 27.82
CA LEU A 281 -12.29 3.71 26.70
C LEU A 281 -12.36 5.18 27.13
N SER A 282 -12.08 6.13 26.22
CA SER A 282 -12.38 7.56 26.43
C SER A 282 -12.85 8.27 25.17
N TYR A 283 -13.65 9.33 25.31
CA TYR A 283 -14.23 10.06 24.17
C TYR A 283 -14.00 11.58 24.22
N THR A 284 -13.23 12.10 23.27
CA THR A 284 -12.91 13.54 23.13
C THR A 284 -13.64 14.15 21.93
N TYR A 285 -14.55 15.09 22.18
CA TYR A 285 -15.33 15.74 21.11
C TYR A 285 -14.52 16.82 20.37
N VAL A 286 -14.57 16.83 19.04
CA VAL A 286 -13.83 17.74 18.15
C VAL A 286 -14.73 18.45 17.13
N ASP A 287 -14.41 19.71 16.83
CA ASP A 287 -15.20 20.57 15.93
C ASP A 287 -14.96 20.29 14.43
N ASP A 288 -13.78 19.79 14.04
CA ASP A 288 -13.46 19.44 12.65
C ASP A 288 -13.68 17.93 12.42
N PRO A 289 -14.47 17.50 11.41
CA PRO A 289 -14.62 16.09 11.08
C PRO A 289 -13.33 15.42 10.58
N ALA A 290 -12.33 16.17 10.11
CA ALA A 290 -11.04 15.60 9.71
C ALA A 290 -10.25 15.05 10.91
N ASP A 291 -10.34 15.73 12.06
CA ASP A 291 -9.66 15.38 13.32
C ASP A 291 -10.40 14.27 14.12
N ALA A 292 -11.39 13.60 13.51
CA ALA A 292 -12.27 12.63 14.19
C ALA A 292 -12.17 11.21 13.64
N GLU A 293 -11.98 10.22 14.51
CA GLU A 293 -12.09 8.78 14.18
C GLU A 293 -13.56 8.33 14.20
N VAL A 294 -14.36 8.82 15.15
CA VAL A 294 -15.78 8.51 15.32
C VAL A 294 -16.63 9.65 14.74
N ARG A 295 -17.36 9.38 13.66
CA ARG A 295 -18.14 10.41 12.93
C ARG A 295 -19.61 10.07 12.93
N ILE A 296 -20.43 10.86 13.62
CA ILE A 296 -21.88 10.65 13.69
C ILE A 296 -22.58 11.72 12.85
N SER A 297 -23.49 11.31 11.97
CA SER A 297 -24.11 12.21 11.00
C SER A 297 -25.56 11.83 10.66
N PHE A 298 -26.38 12.83 10.33
CA PHE A 298 -27.80 12.67 10.02
C PHE A 298 -28.06 12.90 8.52
N ALA A 299 -28.87 12.04 7.88
CA ALA A 299 -29.13 12.10 6.44
C ALA A 299 -30.55 11.64 6.05
N ASP A 300 -31.07 12.16 4.92
CA ASP A 300 -32.37 11.76 4.35
C ASP A 300 -32.39 10.31 3.83
N SER A 301 -31.23 9.68 3.64
CA SER A 301 -31.09 8.33 3.11
C SER A 301 -29.82 7.63 3.62
N SER A 302 -29.91 6.31 3.77
CA SER A 302 -28.75 5.47 4.13
C SER A 302 -27.86 5.25 2.90
N PRO A 303 -26.53 5.44 2.99
CA PRO A 303 -25.61 5.19 1.89
C PRO A 303 -25.39 3.69 1.60
N CYS A 304 -25.94 2.80 2.43
CA CYS A 304 -25.59 1.37 2.44
C CYS A 304 -26.76 0.45 2.07
N ALA A 305 -27.98 0.81 2.47
CA ALA A 305 -29.19 0.02 2.16
C ALA A 305 -30.44 0.91 2.17
N ALA A 306 -31.24 0.85 1.10
CA ALA A 306 -32.50 1.59 1.02
C ALA A 306 -33.47 1.16 2.13
N GLY A 307 -33.95 2.12 2.93
CA GLY A 307 -34.86 1.87 4.05
C GLY A 307 -34.19 1.46 5.38
N ALA A 308 -32.86 1.41 5.46
CA ALA A 308 -32.17 1.23 6.74
C ALA A 308 -32.17 2.53 7.56
N ALA A 309 -32.70 2.49 8.78
CA ALA A 309 -32.77 3.63 9.70
C ALA A 309 -31.38 4.04 10.28
N SER A 310 -30.39 3.16 10.17
CA SER A 310 -28.98 3.50 10.36
C SER A 310 -28.06 2.57 9.58
N CYS A 311 -26.97 3.12 9.06
CA CYS A 311 -25.79 2.36 8.63
C CYS A 311 -24.58 2.79 9.47
N ALA A 312 -23.55 1.96 9.54
CA ALA A 312 -22.22 2.45 9.81
C ALA A 312 -21.17 1.89 8.84
N ILE A 313 -20.08 2.63 8.66
CA ILE A 313 -18.99 2.33 7.72
C ILE A 313 -17.68 2.51 8.47
N ALA A 314 -16.83 1.49 8.51
CA ALA A 314 -15.47 1.57 9.03
C ALA A 314 -14.46 1.89 7.92
N GLY A 315 -13.34 2.49 8.29
CA GLY A 315 -12.12 2.59 7.49
C GLY A 315 -10.90 2.29 8.37
N GLY A 316 -9.85 1.72 7.80
CA GLY A 316 -8.72 1.23 8.61
C GLY A 316 -7.56 0.72 7.78
N TYR A 317 -6.71 -0.07 8.42
CA TYR A 317 -5.47 -0.62 7.87
C TYR A 317 -5.69 -2.03 7.31
N ASP A 318 -5.51 -2.17 6.00
CA ASP A 318 -5.51 -3.42 5.22
C ASP A 318 -4.09 -3.62 4.64
N PRO A 319 -3.24 -4.48 5.22
CA PRO A 319 -1.86 -4.67 4.79
C PRO A 319 -1.65 -5.89 3.91
N ASP A 320 -2.63 -6.79 3.76
CA ASP A 320 -2.52 -8.02 2.95
C ASP A 320 -3.44 -8.03 1.72
N GLY A 321 -4.29 -7.01 1.56
CA GLY A 321 -5.02 -6.70 0.34
C GLY A 321 -6.31 -7.51 0.16
N ASP A 322 -6.77 -8.24 1.19
CA ASP A 322 -7.97 -9.09 1.09
C ASP A 322 -9.29 -8.27 1.06
N GLY A 323 -9.24 -6.98 1.42
CA GLY A 323 -10.38 -6.05 1.46
C GLY A 323 -11.13 -6.02 2.80
N SER A 324 -10.69 -6.81 3.77
CA SER A 324 -10.99 -6.65 5.19
C SER A 324 -10.20 -5.47 5.79
N LEU A 325 -10.34 -5.28 7.09
CA LEU A 325 -9.51 -4.36 7.87
C LEU A 325 -8.94 -5.14 9.03
N GLU A 326 -7.63 -5.04 9.29
CA GLU A 326 -6.98 -5.69 10.44
C GLU A 326 -7.19 -4.84 11.68
N THR A 327 -7.04 -3.52 11.52
CA THR A 327 -7.26 -2.54 12.58
C THR A 327 -8.12 -1.42 12.03
N TYR A 328 -9.18 -1.06 12.76
CA TYR A 328 -9.99 0.11 12.43
C TYR A 328 -9.23 1.39 12.81
N GLY A 329 -9.28 2.38 11.92
CA GLY A 329 -8.77 3.75 12.16
C GLY A 329 -9.88 4.81 12.17
N SER A 330 -11.10 4.46 11.75
CA SER A 330 -12.29 5.32 11.88
C SER A 330 -13.57 4.51 11.71
N TYR A 331 -14.68 5.01 12.27
CA TYR A 331 -16.02 4.59 11.84
C TYR A 331 -16.99 5.77 11.77
N ARG A 332 -17.85 5.74 10.75
CA ARG A 332 -18.91 6.71 10.53
C ARG A 332 -20.27 6.05 10.74
N VAL A 333 -21.07 6.59 11.66
CA VAL A 333 -22.51 6.27 11.79
C VAL A 333 -23.32 7.28 10.96
N VAL A 334 -24.27 6.76 10.19
CA VAL A 334 -25.25 7.55 9.44
C VAL A 334 -26.65 7.18 9.93
N LEU A 335 -27.35 8.16 10.50
CA LEU A 335 -28.68 8.06 11.09
C LEU A 335 -29.73 8.64 10.14
N VAL A 336 -30.85 7.94 9.95
CA VAL A 336 -31.81 8.21 8.85
C VAL A 336 -33.24 8.21 9.35
N ASP A 337 -33.91 9.37 9.25
CA ASP A 337 -35.30 9.62 9.66
C ASP A 337 -35.68 9.04 11.04
N LEU A 338 -34.74 9.15 12.01
CA LEU A 338 -34.93 8.66 13.38
C LEU A 338 -35.60 9.72 14.27
N ASP A 339 -36.54 9.26 15.10
CA ASP A 339 -36.93 9.97 16.31
C ASP A 339 -35.69 10.23 17.20
N THR A 340 -35.57 11.42 17.77
CA THR A 340 -34.42 11.79 18.63
C THR A 340 -34.21 10.81 19.79
N GLU A 341 -35.29 10.24 20.33
CA GLU A 341 -35.28 9.22 21.38
C GLU A 341 -34.56 7.92 20.99
N ALA A 342 -34.42 7.63 19.69
CA ALA A 342 -33.75 6.43 19.17
C ALA A 342 -32.25 6.64 18.85
N VAL A 343 -31.77 7.89 18.84
CA VAL A 343 -30.42 8.24 18.41
C VAL A 343 -29.36 7.53 19.25
N GLY A 344 -29.47 7.56 20.57
CA GLY A 344 -28.49 6.96 21.46
C GLY A 344 -28.40 5.44 21.29
N TRP A 345 -29.54 4.77 21.07
CA TRP A 345 -29.56 3.33 20.85
C TRP A 345 -28.84 2.94 19.56
N HIS A 346 -29.13 3.65 18.46
CA HIS A 346 -28.52 3.36 17.17
C HIS A 346 -27.01 3.67 17.17
N VAL A 347 -26.56 4.75 17.84
CA VAL A 347 -25.12 5.03 18.02
C VAL A 347 -24.46 3.93 18.84
N GLY A 348 -25.00 3.60 20.02
CA GLY A 348 -24.41 2.60 20.90
C GLY A 348 -24.38 1.18 20.31
N TYR A 349 -25.35 0.81 19.48
CA TYR A 349 -25.34 -0.44 18.71
C TYR A 349 -24.09 -0.55 17.80
N TRP A 350 -23.77 0.54 17.07
CA TRP A 350 -22.61 0.58 16.18
C TRP A 350 -21.29 0.74 16.93
N THR A 351 -21.27 1.48 18.03
CA THR A 351 -20.12 1.56 18.94
C THR A 351 -19.80 0.17 19.52
N ALA A 352 -20.79 -0.61 19.94
CA ALA A 352 -20.56 -2.00 20.38
C ALA A 352 -20.01 -2.89 19.26
N HIS A 353 -20.58 -2.81 18.05
CA HIS A 353 -20.12 -3.57 16.88
C HIS A 353 -18.63 -3.32 16.59
N TYR A 354 -18.20 -2.06 16.42
CA TYR A 354 -16.80 -1.75 16.12
C TYR A 354 -15.84 -1.82 17.31
N LEU A 355 -16.32 -2.04 18.54
CA LEU A 355 -15.48 -2.38 19.69
C LEU A 355 -15.24 -3.91 19.82
N GLY A 356 -15.64 -4.70 18.82
CA GLY A 356 -15.41 -6.15 18.73
C GLY A 356 -16.64 -7.02 19.04
N ALA A 357 -17.75 -6.44 19.53
CA ALA A 357 -18.99 -7.18 19.77
C ALA A 357 -19.84 -7.22 18.48
N GLU A 358 -19.33 -7.87 17.43
CA GLU A 358 -19.92 -7.78 16.09
C GLU A 358 -21.28 -8.46 15.95
N ALA A 359 -21.45 -9.67 16.49
CA ALA A 359 -22.74 -10.38 16.51
C ALA A 359 -23.75 -9.72 17.46
N ASP A 360 -25.03 -10.03 17.33
CA ASP A 360 -26.07 -9.42 18.18
C ASP A 360 -25.96 -9.90 19.65
N ASP A 361 -25.76 -11.20 19.86
CA ASP A 361 -25.74 -11.80 21.20
C ASP A 361 -24.54 -11.31 22.07
N ASP A 362 -23.41 -10.97 21.45
CA ASP A 362 -22.20 -10.49 22.12
C ASP A 362 -22.31 -9.03 22.62
N LYS A 363 -23.29 -8.26 22.12
CA LYS A 363 -23.46 -6.86 22.51
C LYS A 363 -23.95 -6.71 23.97
N PRO A 364 -23.66 -5.56 24.61
CA PRO A 364 -24.28 -5.18 25.87
C PRO A 364 -25.81 -5.28 25.79
N GLU A 365 -26.43 -5.66 26.91
CA GLU A 365 -27.83 -6.08 26.94
C GLU A 365 -28.85 -5.08 26.34
N PRO A 366 -28.69 -3.75 26.50
CA PRO A 366 -29.56 -2.77 25.83
C PRO A 366 -29.60 -2.85 24.30
N PHE A 367 -28.51 -3.29 23.64
CA PHE A 367 -28.35 -3.20 22.18
C PHE A 367 -28.71 -4.48 21.42
N ARG A 368 -29.01 -5.59 22.11
CA ARG A 368 -29.33 -6.87 21.46
C ARG A 368 -30.80 -7.21 21.52
N ASN A 369 -31.34 -7.81 20.47
CA ASN A 369 -32.74 -8.24 20.32
C ASN A 369 -33.82 -7.15 20.57
N ALA A 370 -33.45 -5.88 20.74
CA ALA A 370 -34.34 -4.81 21.21
C ALA A 370 -35.48 -4.48 20.24
N THR A 371 -36.70 -4.37 20.76
CA THR A 371 -37.89 -3.91 20.03
C THR A 371 -37.88 -2.40 19.82
N TYR A 372 -38.69 -1.91 18.87
CA TYR A 372 -38.82 -0.48 18.57
C TYR A 372 -39.14 0.41 19.81
N GLY A 373 -39.82 -0.14 20.83
CA GLY A 373 -40.10 0.59 22.06
C GLY A 373 -38.88 0.72 22.98
N GLU A 374 -38.08 -0.34 23.12
CA GLU A 374 -36.85 -0.34 23.93
C GLU A 374 -35.78 0.58 23.32
N ARG A 375 -35.68 0.61 21.98
CA ARG A 375 -34.78 1.52 21.25
C ARG A 375 -35.04 3.01 21.49
N ARG A 376 -36.27 3.37 21.91
CA ARG A 376 -36.69 4.75 22.23
C ARG A 376 -36.75 5.04 23.73
N SER A 377 -36.27 4.12 24.57
CA SER A 377 -36.29 4.29 26.02
C SER A 377 -34.97 4.89 26.53
N GLU A 378 -34.97 5.37 27.79
CA GLU A 378 -33.73 5.67 28.52
C GLU A 378 -33.02 4.35 28.88
N TRP A 379 -32.48 3.67 27.86
CA TRP A 379 -31.89 2.33 27.97
C TRP A 379 -30.57 2.29 28.76
N TRP A 380 -30.06 3.48 29.12
CA TRP A 380 -28.82 3.73 29.87
C TRP A 380 -29.06 4.03 31.38
N ALA A 381 -30.25 3.73 31.91
CA ALA A 381 -30.72 4.11 33.25
C ALA A 381 -30.52 3.08 34.38
#